data_AF-A0A561SK97-F1
#
_entry.id   AF-A0A561SK97-F1
#
_cell.length_a   1.000
_cell.length_b   1.000
_cell.length_c   1.000
_cell.angle_alpha   90.00
_cell.angle_beta   90.00
_cell.angle_gamma   90.00
#
_symmetry.space_group_name_H-M   'P 1'
#
loop_
_entity.id
_entity.type
_entity.pdbx_description
1 polymer ?
#
loop_
_entity_poly.entity_id
_entity_poly.type
_entity_poly.pdbx_seq_one_letter_code
_entity_poly.pdbx_strand_id
1 'polypeptide(L)'
;MLDLLAAAGAGTATTLAERLPVSRQAVVKHLAVLDAAGLVSGNRVGREMRYTVRPAALDATAQWMTALAADWDRRLAIIKQVAEKAERDSRQQ
;
A
#
# COMPACT_ATOMS: atom_id res chain seq x y z
N MET A 1 -11.13 -5.31 2.29
CA MET A 1 -11.22 -5.17 3.77
C MET A 1 -10.71 -3.82 4.23
N LEU A 2 -9.50 -3.42 3.84
CA LEU A 2 -8.95 -2.09 4.14
C LEU A 2 -9.89 -0.96 3.66
N ASP A 3 -10.44 -1.05 2.45
CA ASP A 3 -11.39 -0.04 1.94
C ASP A 3 -12.66 0.07 2.78
N LEU A 4 -13.18 -1.06 3.29
CA LEU A 4 -14.35 -1.06 4.17
C LEU A 4 -14.04 -0.39 5.52
N LEU A 5 -12.86 -0.66 6.08
CA LEU A 5 -12.40 -0.02 7.32
C LEU A 5 -12.12 1.47 7.11
N ALA A 6 -11.54 1.85 5.97
CA ALA A 6 -11.28 3.24 5.61
C ALA A 6 -12.59 4.03 5.45
N ALA A 7 -13.55 3.48 4.72
CA ALA A 7 -14.85 4.12 4.49
C ALA A 7 -15.70 4.24 5.77
N ALA A 8 -15.66 3.22 6.64
CA ALA A 8 -16.42 3.22 7.90
C ALA A 8 -15.70 3.90 9.07
N GLY A 9 -14.42 4.25 8.91
CA GLY A 9 -13.51 4.71 9.97
C GLY A 9 -13.06 3.59 10.93
N ALA A 10 -13.95 2.66 11.27
CA ALA A 10 -13.62 1.49 12.09
C ALA A 10 -14.58 0.31 11.83
N GLY A 11 -14.19 -0.90 12.25
CA GLY A 11 -15.05 -2.08 12.13
C GLY A 11 -14.61 -3.24 13.03
N THR A 12 -15.50 -4.21 13.24
CA THR A 12 -15.19 -5.46 13.93
C THR A 12 -15.10 -6.62 12.94
N ALA A 13 -14.56 -7.76 13.38
CA ALA A 13 -14.55 -8.95 12.54
C ALA A 13 -15.96 -9.39 12.11
N THR A 14 -16.97 -9.16 12.96
CA THR A 14 -18.37 -9.48 12.66
C THR A 14 -18.91 -8.55 11.58
N THR A 15 -18.80 -7.22 11.76
CA THR A 15 -19.33 -6.25 10.79
C THR A 15 -18.64 -6.32 9.43
N LEU A 16 -17.36 -6.74 9.40
CA LEU A 16 -16.63 -6.96 8.16
C LEU A 16 -17.05 -8.25 7.46
N ALA A 17 -17.30 -9.33 8.22
CA ALA A 17 -17.76 -10.60 7.65
C ALA A 17 -19.16 -10.50 7.04
N GLU A 18 -20.03 -9.64 7.58
CA GLU A 18 -21.37 -9.36 7.01
C GLU A 18 -21.29 -8.71 5.61
N ARG A 19 -20.17 -8.07 5.27
CA ARG A 19 -19.98 -7.31 4.03
C ARG A 19 -19.02 -7.97 3.05
N LEU A 20 -18.45 -9.12 3.40
CA LEU A 20 -17.46 -9.82 2.60
C LEU A 20 -17.90 -11.26 2.39
N PRO A 21 -17.64 -11.87 1.22
CA PRO A 21 -17.98 -13.26 0.95
C PRO A 21 -16.96 -14.23 1.60
N VAL A 22 -16.62 -14.01 2.87
CA VAL A 22 -15.68 -14.84 3.65
C VAL A 22 -16.18 -15.00 5.08
N SER A 23 -15.79 -16.09 5.75
CA SER A 23 -16.20 -16.33 7.13
C SER A 23 -15.60 -15.32 8.09
N ARG A 24 -16.26 -15.10 9.24
CA ARG A 24 -15.72 -14.29 10.34
C ARG A 24 -14.34 -14.77 10.80
N GLN A 25 -14.10 -16.08 10.80
CA GLN A 25 -12.79 -16.63 11.16
C GLN A 25 -11.71 -16.24 10.14
N ALA A 26 -12.03 -16.26 8.84
CA ALA A 26 -11.11 -15.79 7.80
C ALA A 26 -10.84 -14.29 7.97
N VAL A 27 -11.86 -13.50 8.29
CA VAL A 27 -11.71 -12.06 8.60
C VAL A 27 -10.74 -11.83 9.75
N VAL A 28 -10.86 -12.58 10.85
CA VAL A 28 -9.91 -12.48 11.99
C VAL A 28 -8.48 -12.79 11.54
N LYS A 29 -8.28 -13.83 10.71
CA LYS A 29 -6.94 -14.16 10.18
C LYS A 29 -6.37 -13.02 9.34
N HIS A 30 -7.18 -12.43 8.45
CA HIS A 30 -6.75 -11.28 7.66
C HIS A 30 -6.42 -10.06 8.54
N LEU A 31 -7.24 -9.76 9.54
CA LEU A 31 -6.99 -8.66 10.47
C LEU A 31 -5.69 -8.87 11.26
N ALA A 32 -5.38 -10.10 11.66
CA ALA A 32 -4.10 -10.41 12.31
C ALA A 32 -2.90 -10.17 11.40
N VAL A 33 -2.98 -10.59 10.12
CA VAL A 33 -1.92 -10.33 9.12
C VAL A 33 -1.76 -8.83 8.87
N LEU A 34 -2.87 -8.10 8.74
CA LEU A 34 -2.84 -6.65 8.51
C LEU A 34 -2.30 -5.87 9.72
N ASP A 35 -2.60 -6.31 10.95
CA ASP A 35 -2.09 -5.71 12.18
C ASP A 35 -0.58 -5.97 12.32
N ALA A 36 -0.13 -7.20 12.04
CA ALA A 36 1.28 -7.55 11.99
C ALA A 36 2.06 -6.78 10.91
N ALA A 37 1.42 -6.48 9.79
CA ALA A 37 1.98 -5.62 8.74
C ALA A 37 1.91 -4.12 9.08
N GLY A 38 1.32 -3.72 10.21
CA GLY A 38 1.17 -2.33 10.61
C GLY A 38 0.17 -1.53 9.78
N LEU A 39 -0.72 -2.20 9.03
CA LEU A 39 -1.71 -1.55 8.16
C LEU A 39 -3.01 -1.22 8.89
N VAL A 40 -3.31 -1.94 9.98
CA VAL A 40 -4.45 -1.66 10.85
C VAL A 40 -4.00 -1.59 12.31
N SER A 41 -4.88 -1.11 13.18
CA SER A 41 -4.75 -1.19 14.64
C SER A 41 -6.03 -1.76 15.21
N GLY A 42 -5.93 -2.83 15.98
CA GLY A 42 -7.04 -3.35 16.78
C GLY A 42 -7.03 -2.79 18.20
N ASN A 43 -8.16 -2.25 18.66
CA ASN A 43 -8.37 -1.77 20.03
C ASN A 43 -9.63 -2.42 20.63
N ARG A 44 -9.54 -2.87 21.88
CA ARG A 44 -10.70 -3.43 22.59
C ARG A 44 -11.60 -2.30 23.08
N VAL A 45 -12.86 -2.31 22.65
CA VAL A 45 -13.92 -1.37 23.06
C VAL A 45 -15.03 -2.20 23.68
N GLY A 46 -15.09 -2.19 25.01
CA GLY A 46 -15.98 -3.08 25.76
C GLY A 46 -15.63 -4.56 25.52
N ARG A 47 -16.59 -5.33 24.99
CA ARG A 47 -16.41 -6.76 24.67
C ARG A 47 -15.92 -7.01 23.24
N GLU A 48 -15.86 -5.98 22.41
CA GLU A 48 -15.53 -6.11 20.99
C GLU A 48 -14.11 -5.64 20.68
N MET A 49 -13.48 -6.28 19.69
CA MET A 49 -12.22 -5.83 19.10
C MET A 49 -12.55 -4.99 17.87
N ARG A 50 -12.21 -3.71 17.90
CA ARG A 50 -12.48 -2.74 16.83
C ARG A 50 -11.19 -2.37 16.13
N TYR A 51 -11.17 -2.50 14.81
CA TYR A 51 -10.03 -2.26 13.94
C TYR A 51 -10.20 -0.95 13.19
N THR A 52 -9.09 -0.24 12.99
CA THR A 52 -8.98 1.00 12.22
C THR A 52 -7.79 0.90 11.28
N VAL A 53 -7.84 1.56 10.13
CA VAL A 53 -6.67 1.64 9.22
C VAL A 53 -5.61 2.54 9.85
N ARG A 54 -4.32 2.29 9.57
CA ARG A 54 -3.20 3.18 9.89
C ARG A 54 -2.75 3.90 8.60
N PRO A 55 -3.29 5.10 8.28
CA PRO A 55 -2.98 5.80 7.02
C PRO A 55 -1.49 6.05 6.83
N ALA A 56 -0.80 6.43 7.91
CA ALA A 56 0.63 6.70 7.87
C ALA A 56 1.49 5.54 7.33
N ALA A 57 1.09 4.29 7.57
CA ALA A 57 1.82 3.13 7.04
C ALA A 57 1.64 2.99 5.52
N LEU A 58 0.43 3.26 5.01
CA LEU A 58 0.14 3.29 3.58
C LEU A 58 0.87 4.45 2.89
N ASP A 59 0.87 5.63 3.51
CA ASP A 59 1.53 6.82 2.99
C ASP A 59 3.05 6.61 2.86
N ALA A 60 3.67 5.98 3.86
CA ALA A 60 5.10 5.67 3.82
C ALA A 60 5.46 4.74 2.64
N THR A 61 4.66 3.69 2.41
CA THR A 61 4.86 2.80 1.26
C THR A 61 4.65 3.54 -0.06
N ALA A 62 3.61 4.36 -0.17
CA ALA A 62 3.34 5.13 -1.38
C ALA A 62 4.50 6.09 -1.69
N GLN A 63 4.99 6.82 -0.69
CA GLN A 63 6.13 7.73 -0.83
C GLN A 63 7.41 7.01 -1.26
N TRP A 64 7.69 5.84 -0.67
CA TRP A 64 8.83 5.03 -1.08
C TRP A 64 8.74 4.58 -2.54
N MET A 65 7.56 4.12 -2.97
CA MET A 65 7.32 3.74 -4.38
C MET A 65 7.49 4.93 -5.32
N THR A 66 6.97 6.12 -4.97
CA THR A 66 7.15 7.35 -5.77
C THR A 66 8.62 7.74 -5.88
N ALA A 67 9.37 7.67 -4.77
CA ALA A 67 10.80 7.97 -4.77
C ALA A 67 11.59 6.98 -5.65
N LEU A 68 11.23 5.70 -5.59
CA LEU A 68 11.81 4.67 -6.44
C LEU A 68 11.54 4.97 -7.92
N ALA A 69 10.29 5.25 -8.29
CA ALA A 69 9.92 5.57 -9.67
C ALA A 69 10.73 6.78 -10.21
N ALA A 70 10.83 7.85 -9.42
CA ALA A 70 11.60 9.03 -9.80
C ALA A 70 13.11 8.74 -10.01
N ASP A 71 13.68 7.80 -9.25
CA ASP A 71 15.06 7.38 -9.45
C ASP A 71 15.25 6.62 -10.76
N TRP A 72 14.30 5.74 -11.11
CA TRP A 72 14.30 5.04 -12.39
C TRP A 72 14.17 6.01 -13.57
N ASP A 73 13.28 6.99 -13.49
CA ASP A 73 13.10 8.02 -14.52
C ASP A 73 14.41 8.78 -14.77
N ARG A 74 15.12 9.16 -13.70
CA ARG A 74 16.42 9.83 -13.80
C ARG A 74 17.46 8.96 -14.50
N ARG A 75 17.58 7.69 -14.09
CA ARG A 75 18.52 6.74 -14.69
C ARG A 75 18.24 6.55 -16.18
N LEU A 76 16.97 6.39 -16.55
CA LEU A 76 16.56 6.21 -17.94
C LEU A 76 16.84 7.46 -18.79
N ALA A 77 16.64 8.66 -18.23
CA ALA A 77 16.97 9.92 -18.91
C ALA A 77 18.47 10.03 -19.23
N ILE A 78 19.34 9.61 -18.32
CA ILE A 78 20.80 9.58 -18.54
C ILE A 78 21.15 8.61 -19.68
N ILE A 79 20.61 7.39 -19.64
CA ILE A 79 20.85 6.38 -20.68
C ILE A 79 20.42 6.92 -22.05
N LYS A 80 19.25 7.55 -22.14
CA LYS A 80 18.76 8.19 -23.36
C LYS A 80 19.73 9.25 -23.88
N GLN A 81 20.20 10.15 -23.03
CA GLN A 81 21.14 11.22 -23.42
C GLN A 81 22.46 10.67 -23.97
N VAL A 82 23.02 9.64 -23.34
CA VAL A 82 24.25 8.98 -23.79
C VAL A 82 24.05 8.33 -25.15
N ALA A 83 22.94 7.60 -25.33
CA ALA A 83 22.62 6.93 -26.60
C ALA A 83 22.44 7.94 -27.75
N GLU A 84 21.67 9.00 -27.52
CA GLU A 84 21.46 10.05 -28.53
C GLU A 84 22.75 10.82 -28.87
N LYS A 85 23.65 10.99 -27.90
CA LYS A 85 24.97 11.60 -28.16
C LYS A 85 25.81 10.70 -29.06
N ALA A 86 25.90 9.41 -28.74
CA ALA A 86 26.65 8.45 -29.54
C ALA A 86 26.14 8.38 -30.99
N GLU A 87 24.83 8.47 -31.19
CA GLU A 87 24.22 8.49 -32.53
C GLU A 87 24.52 9.79 -33.30
N ARG A 88 24.57 10.95 -32.63
CA ARG A 88 24.95 12.21 -33.29
C ARG A 88 26.42 12.21 -33.71
N ASP A 89 27.30 11.71 -32.85
CA ASP A 89 28.74 11.66 -33.10
C ASP A 89 29.09 10.72 -34.26
N SER A 90 28.33 9.63 -34.46
CA SER A 90 28.52 8.70 -35.59
C SER A 90 27.97 9.21 -36.92
N ARG A 91 26.99 10.13 -36.92
CA ARG A 91 26.44 10.74 -38.15
C ARG A 91 27.28 11.91 -38.69
N GLN A 92 28.22 12.44 -37.90
CA GLN A 92 29.09 13.57 -38.27
C GLN A 92 30.49 13.12 -38.75
N GLN A 93 30.80 11.82 -38.68
CA GLN A 93 32.01 11.19 -39.22
C GLN A 93 31.70 10.50 -40.55
#